data_AF-H9FME2-F1
#
_entry.id   AF-H9FME2-F1
#
_cell.length_a   1.000
_cell.length_b   1.000
_cell.length_c   1.000
_cell.angle_alpha   90.00
_cell.angle_beta   90.00
_cell.angle_gamma   90.00
#
_symmetry.space_group_name_H-M   'P 1'
#
loop_
_entity.id
_entity.type
_entity.pdbx_description
1 polymer ?
#
loop_
_entity_poly.entity_id
_entity_poly.type
_entity_poly.pdbx_seq_one_letter_code
_entity_poly.pdbx_strand_id
1 'polypeptide(L)'
;GNGMEDIGAKMLSKALQINSSLRTILWDRNNTSALGFLDIARALESNHTLRFMSFPVSDISQAYRSAPERTEDVWQKIQWCLVRNNHSQTCPQEQAFRLQQGLVTSSAEQMLQRLCGRV
;
A
#
# COMPACT_ATOMS: atom_id res chain seq x y z
N GLY A 1 -17.31 16.28 1.81
CA GLY A 1 -18.25 15.38 1.16
C GLY A 1 -18.83 16.05 -0.07
N ASN A 2 -18.94 15.31 -1.16
CA ASN A 2 -19.42 15.80 -2.45
C ASN A 2 -20.64 15.02 -2.96
N GLY A 3 -21.19 14.07 -2.18
CA GLY A 3 -22.35 13.27 -2.58
C GLY A 3 -22.14 12.46 -3.86
N MET A 4 -20.94 11.90 -4.05
CA MET A 4 -20.57 11.21 -5.30
C MET A 4 -21.17 9.80 -5.44
N GLU A 5 -21.70 9.26 -4.34
CA GLU A 5 -22.32 7.94 -4.26
C GLU A 5 -21.36 6.80 -4.67
N ASP A 6 -21.92 5.63 -4.97
CA ASP A 6 -21.14 4.46 -5.41
C ASP A 6 -20.47 4.68 -6.77
N ILE A 7 -21.06 5.53 -7.63
CA ILE A 7 -20.47 5.88 -8.92
C ILE A 7 -19.14 6.61 -8.72
N GLY A 8 -19.07 7.55 -7.78
CA GLY A 8 -17.84 8.24 -7.42
C GLY A 8 -16.77 7.29 -6.90
N ALA A 9 -17.14 6.35 -6.03
CA ALA A 9 -16.23 5.33 -5.53
C ALA A 9 -15.67 4.43 -6.65
N LYS A 10 -16.52 4.06 -7.62
CA LYS A 10 -16.11 3.29 -8.81
C LYS A 10 -15.19 4.07 -9.76
N MET A 11 -15.40 5.38 -9.91
CA MET A 11 -14.49 6.23 -10.68
C MET A 11 -13.14 6.38 -9.97
N LEU A 12 -13.17 6.60 -8.66
CA LEU A 12 -11.97 6.66 -7.84
C LEU A 12 -11.20 5.34 -7.91
N SER A 13 -11.88 4.20 -7.83
CA SER A 13 -11.21 2.89 -7.88
C SER A 13 -10.46 2.68 -9.20
N LYS A 14 -11.02 3.10 -10.33
CA LYS A 14 -10.31 3.09 -11.63
C LYS A 14 -9.10 4.02 -11.62
N ALA A 15 -9.24 5.22 -11.04
CA ALA A 15 -8.13 6.16 -10.95
C ALA A 15 -6.99 5.60 -10.06
N LEU A 16 -7.34 4.96 -8.93
CA LEU A 16 -6.37 4.34 -8.02
C LEU A 16 -5.60 3.18 -8.67
N GLN A 17 -6.23 2.40 -9.56
CA GLN A 17 -5.53 1.32 -10.28
C GLN A 17 -4.38 1.85 -11.17
N ILE A 18 -4.53 3.05 -11.72
CA ILE A 18 -3.55 3.65 -12.63
C ILE A 18 -2.56 4.54 -11.85
N ASN A 19 -3.01 5.14 -10.75
CA ASN A 19 -2.21 6.11 -10.01
C ASN A 19 -1.08 5.44 -9.21
N SER A 20 0.16 5.86 -9.48
CA SER A 20 1.36 5.33 -8.83
C SER A 20 2.05 6.31 -7.86
N SER A 21 1.42 7.45 -7.54
CA SER A 21 2.05 8.52 -6.76
C SER A 21 1.28 8.93 -5.51
N LEU A 22 -0.03 8.74 -5.48
CA LEU A 22 -0.91 9.16 -4.39
C LEU A 22 -0.60 8.35 -3.13
N ARG A 23 -0.35 9.05 -2.02
CA ARG A 23 -0.04 8.43 -0.71
C ARG A 23 -1.19 8.50 0.27
N THR A 24 -2.01 9.54 0.17
CA THR A 24 -3.04 9.85 1.15
C THR A 24 -4.33 10.22 0.44
N ILE A 25 -5.45 9.73 0.94
CA ILE A 25 -6.78 10.13 0.50
C ILE A 25 -7.69 10.38 1.70
N LEU A 26 -8.47 11.46 1.61
CA LEU A 26 -9.55 11.76 2.55
C LEU A 26 -10.86 11.45 1.86
N TRP A 27 -11.61 10.51 2.41
CA TRP A 27 -12.91 10.11 1.92
C TRP A 27 -13.86 10.08 3.11
N ASP A 28 -14.88 10.94 3.08
CA ASP A 28 -16.02 10.90 4.00
C ASP A 28 -17.15 11.77 3.46
N ARG A 29 -18.39 11.47 3.87
CA ARG A 29 -19.63 12.14 3.43
C ARG A 29 -19.79 12.15 1.91
N ASN A 30 -19.52 11.01 1.26
CA ASN A 30 -19.77 10.81 -0.17
C ASN A 30 -20.97 9.91 -0.44
N ASN A 31 -21.69 9.46 0.59
CA ASN A 31 -22.87 8.59 0.46
C ASN A 31 -22.49 7.25 -0.20
N THR A 32 -21.30 6.76 0.12
CA THR A 32 -20.74 5.50 -0.42
C THR A 32 -21.25 4.31 0.38
N SER A 33 -21.81 3.32 -0.31
CA SER A 33 -22.28 2.07 0.29
C SER A 33 -21.17 1.02 0.34
N ALA A 34 -21.47 -0.14 0.92
CA ALA A 34 -20.56 -1.30 0.92
C ALA A 34 -20.13 -1.72 -0.51
N LEU A 35 -20.96 -1.44 -1.54
CA LEU A 35 -20.61 -1.72 -2.94
C LEU A 35 -19.53 -0.78 -3.46
N GLY A 36 -19.65 0.53 -3.20
CA GLY A 36 -18.63 1.49 -3.60
C GLY A 36 -17.30 1.23 -2.90
N PHE A 37 -17.32 0.90 -1.60
CA PHE A 37 -16.11 0.51 -0.88
C PHE A 37 -15.49 -0.79 -1.43
N LEU A 38 -16.29 -1.74 -1.91
CA LEU A 38 -15.77 -2.98 -2.52
C LEU A 38 -14.97 -2.67 -3.79
N ASP A 39 -15.43 -1.73 -4.62
CA ASP A 39 -14.68 -1.31 -5.80
C ASP A 39 -13.35 -0.66 -5.41
N ILE A 40 -13.34 0.18 -4.36
CA ILE A 40 -12.10 0.75 -3.82
C ILE A 40 -11.16 -0.35 -3.31
N ALA A 41 -11.66 -1.32 -2.55
CA ALA A 41 -10.86 -2.43 -2.04
C ALA A 41 -10.18 -3.22 -3.17
N ARG A 42 -10.93 -3.52 -4.24
CA ARG A 42 -10.38 -4.20 -5.43
C ARG A 42 -9.28 -3.40 -6.10
N ALA A 43 -9.44 -2.09 -6.22
CA ALA A 43 -8.40 -1.23 -6.78
C ALA A 43 -7.14 -1.18 -5.90
N LEU A 44 -7.30 -1.25 -4.58
CA LEU A 44 -6.16 -1.26 -3.65
C LEU A 44 -5.39 -2.58 -3.65
N GLU A 45 -5.96 -3.67 -4.17
CA GLU A 45 -5.21 -4.92 -4.35
C GLU A 45 -4.01 -4.72 -5.29
N SER A 46 -4.19 -3.99 -6.40
CA SER A 46 -3.14 -3.67 -7.37
C SER A 46 -2.41 -2.36 -7.09
N ASN A 47 -3.00 -1.44 -6.32
CA ASN A 47 -2.34 -0.20 -5.92
C ASN A 47 -1.40 -0.43 -4.72
N HIS A 48 -0.10 -0.23 -4.94
CA HIS A 48 0.94 -0.36 -3.90
C HIS A 48 1.44 0.99 -3.35
N THR A 49 0.73 2.08 -3.65
CA THR A 49 1.25 3.44 -3.47
C THR A 49 0.49 4.23 -2.42
N LEU A 50 -0.82 4.02 -2.31
CA LEU A 50 -1.67 4.61 -1.28
C LEU A 50 -1.39 3.98 0.09
N ARG A 51 -1.14 4.80 1.10
CA ARG A 51 -0.72 4.37 2.44
C ARG A 51 -1.68 4.78 3.53
N PHE A 52 -2.39 5.88 3.31
CA PHE A 52 -3.30 6.42 4.31
C PHE A 52 -4.65 6.75 3.69
N MET A 53 -5.69 6.26 4.35
CA MET A 53 -7.07 6.64 4.09
C MET A 53 -7.70 6.91 5.45
N SER A 54 -8.25 8.11 5.63
CA SER A 54 -8.99 8.44 6.86
C SER A 54 -10.20 7.51 7.00
N PHE A 55 -10.55 7.14 8.25
CA PHE A 55 -11.76 6.35 8.50
C PHE A 55 -13.02 7.14 8.12
N PRO A 56 -13.80 6.72 7.10
CA PRO A 56 -15.00 7.41 6.63
C PRO A 56 -16.18 7.18 7.60
N VAL A 57 -16.21 7.87 8.74
CA VAL A 57 -17.22 7.63 9.79
C VAL A 57 -18.64 7.70 9.24
N SER A 58 -18.93 8.68 8.38
CA SER A 58 -20.28 8.94 7.90
C SER A 58 -20.74 7.85 6.93
N ASP A 59 -19.90 7.56 5.94
CA ASP A 59 -20.22 6.59 4.89
C ASP A 59 -20.19 5.14 5.43
N ILE A 60 -19.24 4.81 6.31
CA ILE A 60 -19.19 3.49 6.97
C ILE A 60 -20.40 3.30 7.87
N SER A 61 -20.78 4.29 8.69
CA SER A 61 -21.96 4.17 9.55
C SER A 61 -23.24 3.93 8.73
N GLN A 62 -23.36 4.57 7.57
CA GLN A 62 -24.48 4.37 6.67
C GLN A 62 -24.47 2.97 6.02
N ALA A 63 -23.32 2.54 5.50
CA ALA A 63 -23.15 1.22 4.91
C ALA A 63 -23.36 0.09 5.94
N TYR A 64 -22.95 0.32 7.19
CA TYR A 64 -23.10 -0.65 8.27
C TYR A 64 -24.57 -0.90 8.65
N ARG A 65 -25.44 0.11 8.51
CA ARG A 65 -26.89 -0.07 8.72
C ARG A 65 -27.54 -0.94 7.66
N SER A 66 -27.01 -0.97 6.44
CA SER A 66 -27.57 -1.76 5.34
C SER A 66 -26.96 -3.16 5.25
N ALA A 67 -25.65 -3.28 5.42
CA ALA A 67 -24.92 -4.54 5.33
C ALA A 67 -23.69 -4.54 6.26
N PRO A 68 -23.85 -4.90 7.54
CA PRO A 68 -22.77 -4.79 8.53
C PRO A 68 -21.58 -5.71 8.21
N GLU A 69 -21.83 -7.01 8.00
CA GLU A 69 -20.78 -8.00 7.71
C GLU A 69 -19.97 -7.63 6.46
N ARG A 70 -20.66 -7.31 5.36
CA ARG A 70 -20.01 -6.92 4.11
C ARG A 70 -19.20 -5.62 4.24
N THR A 71 -19.69 -4.65 5.00
CA THR A 71 -18.98 -3.37 5.21
C THR A 71 -17.70 -3.61 5.99
N GLU A 72 -17.75 -4.47 7.01
CA GLU A 72 -16.59 -4.84 7.81
C GLU A 72 -15.54 -5.56 6.97
N ASP A 73 -15.91 -6.61 6.24
CA ASP A 73 -14.99 -7.37 5.39
C ASP A 73 -14.26 -6.47 4.37
N VAL A 74 -15.02 -5.59 3.72
CA VAL A 74 -14.49 -4.66 2.74
C VAL A 74 -13.55 -3.65 3.38
N TRP A 75 -13.93 -3.09 4.54
CA TRP A 75 -13.10 -2.13 5.25
C TRP A 75 -11.81 -2.78 5.77
N GLN A 76 -11.89 -3.98 6.33
CA GLN A 76 -10.72 -4.77 6.73
C GLN A 76 -9.78 -5.00 5.55
N LYS A 77 -10.31 -5.31 4.37
CA LYS A 77 -9.51 -5.49 3.16
C LYS A 77 -8.80 -4.20 2.72
N ILE A 78 -9.48 -3.06 2.79
CA ILE A 78 -8.87 -1.75 2.54
C ILE A 78 -7.74 -1.50 3.53
N GLN A 79 -7.99 -1.69 4.83
CA GLN A 79 -6.98 -1.50 5.88
C GLN A 79 -5.76 -2.40 5.67
N TRP A 80 -5.97 -3.67 5.34
CA TRP A 80 -4.89 -4.60 5.03
C TRP A 80 -4.01 -4.10 3.88
N CYS A 81 -4.62 -3.61 2.79
CA CYS A 81 -3.88 -3.08 1.64
C CYS A 81 -3.05 -1.84 2.02
N LEU A 82 -3.60 -0.94 2.83
CA LEU A 82 -2.90 0.26 3.31
C LEU A 82 -1.73 -0.10 4.22
N VAL A 83 -1.92 -1.06 5.13
CA VAL A 83 -0.87 -1.57 6.03
C VAL A 83 0.26 -2.22 5.21
N ARG A 84 -0.08 -3.11 4.25
CA ARG A 84 0.89 -3.69 3.29
C ARG A 84 1.73 -2.61 2.61
N ASN A 85 1.11 -1.52 2.15
CA ASN A 85 1.78 -0.44 1.44
C ASN A 85 2.66 0.44 2.36
N ASN A 86 2.48 0.39 3.68
CA ASN A 86 3.38 1.00 4.65
C ASN A 86 4.59 0.11 4.95
N HIS A 87 4.41 -1.22 5.00
CA HIS A 87 5.50 -2.18 5.24
C HIS A 87 6.45 -2.35 4.06
N SER A 88 6.03 -2.06 2.82
CA SER A 88 6.93 -2.09 1.66
C SER A 88 8.03 -1.02 1.70
N GLN A 89 7.98 -0.07 2.64
CA GLN A 89 9.04 0.92 2.87
C GLN A 89 10.01 0.58 4.00
N THR A 90 9.77 -0.49 4.79
CA THR A 90 10.71 -0.87 5.86
C THR A 90 11.95 -1.62 5.37
N CYS A 91 12.29 -1.50 4.09
CA CYS A 91 13.48 -2.13 3.53
C CYS A 91 14.27 -1.20 2.59
N PRO A 92 15.25 -0.45 3.12
CA PRO A 92 16.45 -0.11 2.37
C PRO A 92 17.45 -1.28 2.29
N GLN A 93 17.08 -2.54 2.58
CA GLN A 93 18.08 -3.62 2.65
C GLN A 93 18.75 -3.93 1.30
N GLU A 94 18.18 -3.59 0.15
CA GLU A 94 18.92 -3.72 -1.12
C GLU A 94 20.12 -2.77 -1.21
N GLN A 95 20.08 -1.62 -0.52
CA GLN A 95 21.24 -0.73 -0.38
C GLN A 95 22.18 -1.20 0.74
N ALA A 96 21.66 -1.80 1.82
CA ALA A 96 22.51 -2.36 2.89
C ALA A 96 23.28 -3.62 2.48
N PHE A 97 22.67 -4.52 1.69
CA PHE A 97 23.33 -5.75 1.19
C PHE A 97 24.47 -5.45 0.22
N ARG A 98 24.36 -4.38 -0.59
CA ARG A 98 25.46 -3.94 -1.47
C ARG A 98 26.59 -3.25 -0.72
N LEU A 99 26.29 -2.57 0.39
CA LEU A 99 27.32 -1.98 1.24
C LEU A 99 28.09 -3.06 2.02
N GLN A 100 27.44 -4.12 2.48
CA GLN A 100 28.12 -5.20 3.21
C GLN A 100 29.00 -6.07 2.29
N GLN A 101 28.60 -6.36 1.06
CA GLN A 101 29.49 -7.08 0.13
C GLN A 101 30.69 -6.25 -0.33
N GLY A 102 30.56 -4.92 -0.41
CA GLY A 102 31.66 -4.01 -0.74
C GLY A 102 32.64 -3.75 0.41
N LEU A 103 32.23 -3.95 1.67
CA LEU A 103 33.07 -3.76 2.86
C LEU A 103 33.72 -5.07 3.35
N VAL A 104 33.13 -6.22 3.04
CA VAL A 104 33.60 -7.53 3.55
C VAL A 104 34.65 -8.18 2.65
N THR A 105 34.82 -7.78 1.38
CA THR A 105 36.03 -8.16 0.62
C THR A 105 37.15 -7.15 0.91
N SER A 106 37.64 -7.21 2.15
CA SER A 106 38.79 -6.45 2.63
C SER A 106 39.95 -6.61 1.64
N SER A 107 40.60 -5.50 1.29
CA SER A 107 41.83 -5.45 0.49
C SER A 107 42.90 -6.46 0.97
N ALA A 108 42.85 -6.91 2.23
CA ALA A 108 43.67 -7.99 2.77
C ALA A 108 43.44 -9.36 2.09
N GLU A 109 42.20 -9.72 1.73
CA GLU A 109 41.88 -10.97 1.00
C GLU A 109 42.38 -10.91 -0.46
N GLN A 110 42.27 -9.74 -1.10
CA GLN A 110 42.82 -9.51 -2.44
C GLN A 110 44.36 -9.48 -2.46
N MET A 111 45.01 -9.05 -1.38
CA MET A 111 46.47 -9.10 -1.24
C MET A 111 46.95 -10.54 -0.98
N LEU A 112 46.22 -11.33 -0.20
CA LEU A 112 46.54 -12.75 0.04
C LEU A 112 46.43 -13.61 -1.23
N GLN A 113 45.44 -13.37 -2.09
CA GLN A 113 45.32 -14.10 -3.37
C GLN A 113 46.49 -13.83 -4.34
N ARG A 114 47.17 -12.68 -4.26
CA ARG A 114 48.36 -12.39 -5.10
C ARG A 114 49.65 -13.01 -4.55
N LEU A 115 49.72 -13.24 -3.24
CA LEU A 115 50.87 -13.86 -2.57
C LEU A 115 50.79 -15.40 -2.60
N CYS A 116 49.60 -15.99 -2.50
CA CYS A 116 49.40 -17.44 -2.53
C CYS A 116 49.37 -18.05 -3.95
N GLY A 117 49.42 -17.25 -5.01
CA GLY A 117 49.45 -17.74 -6.41
C GLY A 117 50.85 -17.90 -7.01
N ARG A 118 51.92 -17.85 -6.21
CA ARG A 118 53.32 -17.86 -6.70
C ARG A 118 54.25 -18.85 -6.00
N VAL A 119 53.72 -19.97 -5.51
CA VAL A 119 54.50 -21.15 -5.09
C VAL A 119 53.99 -22.36 -5.87
#